data_AF-A0A520VX13-F1
#
_entry.id   AF-A0A520VX13-F1
#
_cell.length_a   1.000
_cell.length_b   1.000
_cell.length_c   1.000
_cell.angle_alpha   90.00
_cell.angle_beta   90.00
_cell.angle_gamma   90.00
#
_symmetry.space_group_name_H-M   'P 1'
#
loop_
_entity.id
_entity.type
_entity.pdbx_description
1 polymer ?
#
loop_
_entity_poly.entity_id
_entity_poly.type
_entity_poly.pdbx_seq_one_letter_code
_entity_poly.pdbx_strand_id
1 'polypeptide(L)'
;MDTKLTLTIIGSVLSLIGIIFIAIPKVVNEKTMSNLPNEAVGISALFRAANGGLGLALGLVAIYCRNLPPEYAKTVILSLGTGFIFVNAAIISGKVRGFDEELPIPPMVIFAILTILAYYTALS
;
A
#
# COMPACT_ATOMS: atom_id res chain seq x y z
N MET A 1 16.07 -2.00 -14.06
CA MET A 1 14.73 -1.91 -14.71
C MET A 1 14.51 -0.45 -15.09
N ASP A 2 13.69 -0.16 -16.10
CA ASP A 2 13.33 1.22 -16.45
C ASP A 2 12.50 1.90 -15.34
N THR A 3 12.84 3.15 -15.00
CA THR A 3 12.19 3.87 -13.88
C THR A 3 10.72 4.19 -14.19
N LYS A 4 10.41 4.49 -15.45
CA LYS A 4 9.04 4.75 -15.91
C LYS A 4 8.18 3.50 -15.78
N LEU A 5 8.68 2.34 -16.20
CA LEU A 5 7.98 1.06 -16.00
C LEU A 5 7.73 0.79 -14.52
N THR A 6 8.73 0.99 -13.67
CA THR A 6 8.63 0.78 -12.21
C THR A 6 7.56 1.65 -11.58
N LEU A 7 7.57 2.95 -11.87
CA LEU A 7 6.58 3.90 -11.36
C LEU A 7 5.18 3.61 -11.92
N THR A 8 5.09 3.10 -13.15
CA THR A 8 3.81 2.64 -13.72
C THR A 8 3.27 1.44 -12.94
N ILE A 9 4.10 0.43 -12.65
CA ILE A 9 3.69 -0.75 -11.86
C ILE A 9 3.24 -0.34 -10.46
N ILE A 10 4.08 0.41 -9.73
CA ILE A 10 3.76 0.87 -8.37
C ILE A 10 2.47 1.69 -8.39
N GLY A 11 2.37 2.64 -9.33
CA GLY A 11 1.21 3.50 -9.48
C GLY A 11 -0.08 2.73 -9.74
N SER A 12 -0.08 1.84 -10.72
CA SER A 12 -1.24 1.02 -11.07
C SER A 12 -1.70 0.13 -9.92
N VAL A 13 -0.77 -0.53 -9.21
CA VAL A 13 -1.10 -1.41 -8.09
C VAL A 13 -1.69 -0.61 -6.92
N LEU A 14 -1.07 0.50 -6.55
CA LEU A 14 -1.58 1.36 -5.46
C LEU A 14 -2.92 1.99 -5.80
N SER A 15 -3.11 2.46 -7.04
CA SER A 15 -4.40 2.98 -7.47
C SER A 15 -5.49 1.91 -7.45
N LEU A 16 -5.20 0.68 -7.88
CA LEU A 16 -6.16 -0.41 -7.83
C LEU A 16 -6.55 -0.77 -6.39
N ILE A 17 -5.56 -0.93 -5.49
CA ILE A 17 -5.81 -1.17 -4.07
C ILE A 17 -6.65 -0.04 -3.47
N GLY A 18 -6.29 1.20 -3.78
CA GLY A 18 -6.99 2.39 -3.31
C GLY A 18 -8.47 2.39 -3.72
N ILE A 19 -8.74 2.16 -5.00
CA ILE A 19 -10.11 2.07 -5.52
C ILE A 19 -10.90 0.95 -4.84
N ILE A 20 -10.32 -0.24 -4.68
CA ILE A 20 -10.99 -1.37 -4.02
C ILE A 20 -11.33 -1.03 -2.56
N PHE A 21 -10.39 -0.44 -1.83
CA PHE A 21 -10.57 -0.10 -0.41
C PHE A 21 -11.61 0.99 -0.21
N ILE A 22 -11.74 1.93 -1.14
CA ILE A 22 -12.78 2.98 -1.13
C ILE A 22 -14.15 2.39 -1.51
N ALA A 23 -14.20 1.56 -2.56
CA ALA A 23 -15.45 1.08 -3.13
C ALA A 23 -16.13 0.03 -2.25
N ILE A 24 -15.36 -0.89 -1.66
CA ILE A 24 -15.90 -2.03 -0.90
C ILE A 24 -15.21 -2.26 0.47
N PRO A 25 -15.04 -1.23 1.32
CA PRO A 25 -14.24 -1.30 2.54
C PRO A 25 -14.68 -2.41 3.51
N LYS A 26 -16.00 -2.61 3.66
CA LYS A 26 -16.57 -3.66 4.54
C LYS A 26 -16.16 -5.06 4.08
N VAL A 27 -16.30 -5.34 2.79
CA VAL A 27 -15.92 -6.64 2.18
C VAL A 27 -14.43 -6.90 2.37
N VAL A 28 -13.59 -5.88 2.22
CA VAL A 28 -12.14 -6.04 2.44
C VAL A 28 -11.86 -6.33 3.92
N ASN A 29 -12.51 -5.63 4.85
CA ASN A 29 -12.36 -5.89 6.29
C ASN A 29 -12.75 -7.33 6.64
N GLU A 30 -13.93 -7.79 6.20
CA GLU A 30 -14.41 -9.16 6.44
C GLU A 30 -13.44 -10.24 5.94
N LYS A 31 -12.70 -9.97 4.87
CA LYS A 31 -11.70 -10.91 4.31
C LYS A 31 -10.32 -10.83 4.95
N THR A 32 -10.06 -9.82 5.77
CA THR A 32 -8.71 -9.55 6.30
C THR A 32 -8.64 -9.35 7.81
N MET A 33 -9.78 -9.35 8.49
CA MET A 33 -9.91 -9.25 9.93
C MET A 33 -10.84 -10.37 10.40
N SER A 34 -10.38 -11.15 11.38
CA SER A 34 -11.22 -12.17 12.01
C SER A 34 -12.15 -11.53 13.05
N ASN A 35 -13.37 -12.07 13.19
CA ASN A 35 -14.27 -11.78 14.31
C ASN A 35 -14.55 -10.28 14.57
N LEU A 36 -14.61 -9.44 13.53
CA LEU A 36 -14.87 -8.01 13.67
C LEU A 36 -16.22 -7.76 14.38
N PRO A 37 -16.24 -7.14 15.58
CA PRO A 37 -17.49 -6.87 16.29
C PRO A 37 -18.43 -5.97 15.48
N ASN A 38 -19.73 -6.21 15.55
CA ASN A 38 -20.74 -5.45 14.79
C ASN A 38 -20.63 -3.94 15.00
N GLU A 39 -20.34 -3.51 16.23
CA GLU A 39 -20.11 -2.11 16.60
C GLU A 39 -18.85 -1.49 15.98
N ALA A 40 -17.85 -2.30 15.63
CA ALA A 40 -16.60 -1.87 15.01
C ALA A 40 -16.65 -1.86 13.46
N VAL A 41 -17.66 -2.48 12.83
CA VAL A 41 -17.77 -2.58 11.36
C VAL A 41 -17.74 -1.21 10.69
N GLY A 42 -18.52 -0.25 11.22
CA GLY A 42 -18.63 1.09 10.64
C GLY A 42 -17.32 1.87 10.70
N ILE A 43 -16.70 1.93 11.88
CA ILE A 43 -15.45 2.68 12.08
C ILE A 43 -14.28 2.03 11.33
N SER A 44 -14.19 0.70 11.32
CA SER A 44 -13.17 -0.03 10.57
C SER A 44 -13.34 0.20 9.06
N ALA A 45 -14.57 0.26 8.54
CA ALA A 45 -14.81 0.55 7.13
C ALA A 45 -14.38 1.98 6.75
N LEU A 46 -14.61 2.96 7.63
CA LEU A 46 -14.13 4.33 7.43
C LEU A 46 -12.60 4.38 7.32
N PHE A 47 -11.87 3.74 8.23
CA PHE A 47 -10.41 3.70 8.17
C PHE A 47 -9.89 2.92 6.96
N ARG A 48 -10.58 1.84 6.55
CA ARG A 48 -10.24 1.13 5.31
C ARG A 48 -10.37 2.05 4.09
N ALA A 49 -11.47 2.80 4.00
CA ALA A 49 -11.68 3.75 2.91
C ALA A 49 -10.63 4.88 2.93
N ALA A 50 -10.28 5.40 4.12
CA ALA A 50 -9.22 6.40 4.27
C ALA A 50 -7.85 5.86 3.82
N ASN A 51 -7.50 4.63 4.21
CA ASN A 51 -6.30 3.95 3.72
C ASN A 51 -6.34 3.76 2.20
N GLY A 52 -7.52 3.48 1.64
CA GLY A 52 -7.73 3.44 0.19
C GLY A 52 -7.46 4.77 -0.49
N GLY A 53 -7.94 5.88 0.08
CA GLY A 53 -7.66 7.24 -0.39
C GLY A 53 -6.17 7.58 -0.38
N LEU A 54 -5.46 7.23 0.69
CA LEU A 54 -4.01 7.41 0.79
C LEU A 54 -3.26 6.54 -0.24
N GLY A 55 -3.65 5.28 -0.40
CA GLY A 55 -3.10 4.39 -1.43
C GLY A 55 -3.30 4.97 -2.84
N LEU A 56 -4.50 5.46 -3.16
CA LEU A 56 -4.79 6.09 -4.44
C LEU A 56 -3.96 7.35 -4.66
N ALA A 57 -3.82 8.21 -3.65
CA ALA A 57 -3.00 9.41 -3.73
C ALA A 57 -1.53 9.08 -4.04
N LEU A 58 -0.94 8.12 -3.32
CA LEU A 58 0.43 7.66 -3.58
C LEU A 58 0.58 6.98 -4.94
N GLY A 59 -0.44 6.22 -5.38
CA GLY A 59 -0.49 5.65 -6.72
C GLY A 59 -0.46 6.73 -7.81
N LEU A 60 -1.24 7.79 -7.63
CA LEU A 60 -1.24 8.94 -8.53
C LEU A 60 0.09 9.68 -8.53
N VAL A 61 0.73 9.87 -7.37
CA VAL A 61 2.10 10.42 -7.31
C VAL A 61 3.05 9.60 -8.18
N ALA A 62 3.04 8.27 -8.05
CA ALA A 62 3.89 7.41 -8.88
C ALA A 62 3.56 7.55 -10.38
N ILE A 63 2.27 7.53 -10.74
CA ILE A 63 1.83 7.71 -12.14
C ILE A 63 2.27 9.07 -12.70
N TYR A 64 2.06 10.18 -11.98
CA TYR A 64 2.41 11.51 -12.47
C TYR A 64 3.93 11.75 -12.52
N CYS A 65 4.70 11.11 -11.63
CA CYS A 65 6.16 11.19 -11.61
C CYS A 65 6.85 10.25 -12.61
N ARG A 66 6.12 9.36 -13.31
CA ARG A 66 6.72 8.29 -14.16
C ARG A 66 7.60 8.78 -15.30
N ASN A 67 7.45 10.03 -15.74
CA ASN A 67 8.24 10.61 -16.84
C ASN A 67 9.31 11.60 -16.35
N LEU A 68 9.59 11.65 -15.05
CA LEU A 68 10.70 12.45 -14.53
C LEU A 68 12.04 11.95 -15.08
N PRO A 69 13.07 12.82 -15.16
CA PRO A 69 14.43 12.39 -15.40
C PRO A 69 14.83 11.26 -14.43
N PRO A 70 15.64 10.27 -14.87
CA PRO A 70 15.91 9.06 -14.08
C PRO A 70 16.40 9.34 -12.66
N GLU A 71 17.23 10.36 -12.46
CA GLU A 71 17.75 10.75 -11.13
C GLU A 71 16.62 11.10 -10.14
N TYR A 72 15.62 11.88 -10.56
CA TYR A 72 14.49 12.26 -9.72
C TYR A 72 13.47 11.13 -9.59
N ALA A 73 13.27 10.34 -10.65
CA ALA A 73 12.40 9.18 -10.63
C ALA A 73 12.87 8.13 -9.61
N LYS A 74 14.19 7.89 -9.52
CA LYS A 74 14.80 6.99 -8.53
C LYS A 74 14.53 7.44 -7.10
N THR A 75 14.58 8.75 -6.82
CA THR A 75 14.21 9.30 -5.50
C THR A 75 12.76 9.01 -5.15
N VAL A 76 11.82 9.21 -6.08
CA VAL A 76 10.40 8.89 -5.85
C VAL A 76 10.21 7.40 -5.59
N ILE A 77 10.86 6.55 -6.38
CA ILE A 77 10.81 5.09 -6.23
C ILE A 77 11.34 4.67 -4.85
N LEU A 78 12.50 5.17 -4.41
CA LEU A 78 13.05 4.87 -3.08
C LEU A 78 12.15 5.36 -1.95
N SER A 79 11.57 6.55 -2.08
CA SER A 79 10.64 7.09 -1.08
C SER A 79 9.41 6.20 -0.93
N LEU A 80 8.81 5.75 -2.04
CA LEU A 80 7.68 4.83 -2.01
C LEU A 80 8.07 3.47 -1.43
N GLY A 81 9.17 2.87 -1.89
CA GLY A 81 9.67 1.60 -1.38
C GLY A 81 9.98 1.64 0.12
N THR A 82 10.62 2.71 0.59
CA THR A 82 10.89 2.93 2.02
C THR A 82 9.57 3.08 2.79
N GLY A 83 8.61 3.84 2.26
CA GLY A 83 7.27 3.97 2.85
C GLY A 83 6.56 2.64 3.02
N PHE A 84 6.64 1.74 2.02
CA PHE A 84 6.05 0.40 2.09
C PHE A 84 6.66 -0.47 3.20
N ILE A 85 7.95 -0.32 3.50
CA ILE A 85 8.58 -0.97 4.66
C ILE A 85 7.90 -0.51 5.95
N PHE A 86 7.70 0.79 6.12
CA PHE A 86 7.04 1.34 7.31
C PHE A 86 5.56 0.94 7.41
N VAL A 87 4.86 0.81 6.28
CA VAL A 87 3.49 0.25 6.26
C VAL A 87 3.47 -1.18 6.81
N ASN A 88 4.34 -2.06 6.31
CA ASN A 88 4.42 -3.44 6.81
C ASN A 88 4.87 -3.50 8.28
N ALA A 89 5.83 -2.67 8.69
CA ALA A 89 6.25 -2.57 10.08
C ALA A 89 5.11 -2.12 11.00
N ALA A 90 4.30 -1.15 10.57
CA ALA A 90 3.13 -0.69 11.33
C ALA A 90 2.09 -1.82 11.49
N ILE A 91 1.82 -2.59 10.43
CA ILE A 91 0.91 -3.74 10.48
C ILE A 91 1.43 -4.81 11.46
N ILE A 92 2.71 -5.18 11.38
CA ILE A 92 3.34 -6.12 12.32
C ILE A 92 3.27 -5.59 13.76
N SER A 93 3.50 -4.29 13.95
CA SER A 93 3.40 -3.66 15.28
C SER A 93 1.99 -3.78 15.86
N GLY A 94 0.94 -3.75 15.03
CA GLY A 94 -0.44 -3.95 15.47
C GLY A 94 -0.64 -5.32 16.12
N LYS A 95 -0.10 -6.38 15.51
CA LYS A 95 -0.12 -7.74 16.09
C LYS A 95 0.69 -7.83 17.38
N VAL A 96 1.90 -7.27 17.41
CA VAL A 96 2.74 -7.26 18.63
C VAL A 96 2.06 -6.53 19.79
N ARG A 97 1.23 -5.51 19.49
CA ARG A 97 0.49 -4.72 20.47
C ARG A 97 -0.90 -5.27 20.81
N GLY A 98 -1.33 -6.36 20.17
CA GLY A 98 -2.62 -7.01 20.44
C GLY A 98 -3.84 -6.28 19.83
N PHE A 99 -3.68 -5.55 18.73
CA PHE A 99 -4.80 -4.89 18.04
C PHE A 99 -5.61 -5.85 17.17
N ASP A 100 -4.96 -6.87 16.61
CA ASP A 100 -5.55 -7.96 15.86
C ASP A 100 -4.61 -9.18 15.97
N GLU A 101 -5.17 -10.39 15.97
CA GLU A 101 -4.39 -11.63 15.96
C GLU A 101 -3.96 -12.02 14.55
N GLU A 102 -4.74 -11.64 13.55
CA GLU A 102 -4.48 -11.93 12.16
C GLU A 102 -3.73 -10.78 11.47
N LEU A 103 -2.85 -11.16 10.55
CA LEU A 103 -2.17 -10.19 9.69
C LEU A 103 -2.88 -10.18 8.34
N PRO A 104 -3.08 -9.00 7.72
CA PRO A 104 -3.60 -8.92 6.37
C PRO A 104 -2.50 -9.32 5.38
N ILE A 105 -2.28 -10.63 5.22
CA ILE A 105 -1.18 -11.19 4.42
C ILE A 105 -1.19 -10.69 2.96
N PRO A 106 -2.34 -10.63 2.24
CA PRO A 106 -2.32 -10.20 0.84
C PRO A 106 -1.71 -8.81 0.62
N PRO A 107 -2.15 -7.72 1.29
CA PRO A 107 -1.49 -6.43 1.12
C PRO A 107 -0.04 -6.40 1.61
N MET A 108 0.32 -7.15 2.66
CA MET A 108 1.71 -7.21 3.13
C MET A 108 2.67 -7.78 2.08
N VAL A 109 2.24 -8.85 1.39
CA VAL A 109 3.01 -9.47 0.30
C VAL A 109 3.14 -8.49 -0.86
N ILE A 110 2.07 -7.79 -1.23
CA ILE A 110 2.11 -6.78 -2.29
C ILE A 110 3.13 -5.68 -1.94
N PHE A 111 3.06 -5.11 -0.74
CA PHE A 111 4.00 -4.09 -0.31
C PHE A 111 5.44 -4.60 -0.28
N ALA A 112 5.69 -5.84 0.14
CA ALA A 112 7.02 -6.44 0.11
C ALA A 112 7.56 -6.56 -1.33
N ILE A 113 6.74 -7.02 -2.27
CA ILE A 113 7.12 -7.12 -3.69
C ILE A 113 7.42 -5.73 -4.27
N LEU A 114 6.57 -4.75 -4.00
CA LEU A 114 6.78 -3.37 -4.47
C LEU A 114 8.03 -2.74 -3.85
N THR A 115 8.35 -3.04 -2.58
CA THR A 115 9.61 -2.63 -1.96
C THR A 115 10.80 -3.22 -2.69
N ILE A 116 10.81 -4.53 -2.94
CA ILE A 116 11.91 -5.19 -3.66
C ILE A 116 12.09 -4.56 -5.05
N LEU A 117 10.99 -4.36 -5.77
CA LEU A 117 10.99 -3.74 -7.09
C LEU A 117 11.56 -2.31 -7.05
N ALA A 118 11.18 -1.54 -6.03
CA ALA A 118 11.62 -0.18 -5.84
C ALA A 118 13.13 -0.09 -5.58
N TYR A 119 13.63 -0.88 -4.61
CA TYR A 119 15.05 -0.90 -4.27
C TYR A 119 15.89 -1.46 -5.43
N TYR A 120 15.45 -2.53 -6.08
CA TYR A 120 16.12 -3.07 -7.26
C TYR A 120 16.26 -2.01 -8.35
N THR A 121 15.19 -1.27 -8.67
CA THR A 121 15.24 -0.27 -9.74
C THR A 121 16.10 0.93 -9.37
N ALA A 122 16.01 1.40 -8.13
CA ALA A 122 16.67 2.64 -7.76
C ALA A 122 18.17 2.48 -7.48
N LEU A 123 18.59 1.30 -6.99
CA LEU A 123 19.98 1.02 -6.64
C LEU A 123 20.77 0.28 -7.75
N SER A 124 20.10 -0.12 -8.83
CA SER A 124 20.74 -0.58 -10.07
C SER A 124 21.01 0.58 -11.02
#